data_AF-A0A7G1IDR3-F1
#
_entry.id   AF-A0A7G1IDR3-F1
#
_cell.length_a   1.000
_cell.length_b   1.000
_cell.length_c   1.000
_cell.angle_alpha   90.00
_cell.angle_beta   90.00
_cell.angle_gamma   90.00
#
_symmetry.space_group_name_H-M   'P 1'
#
loop_
_entity.id
_entity.type
_entity.pdbx_description
1 polymer ?
#
loop_
_entity_poly.entity_id
_entity_poly.type
_entity_poly.pdbx_seq_one_letter_code
_entity_poly.pdbx_strand_id
1 'polypeptide(L)'
;MARGWPGRKAPNLDRGEIDPAVEAPDDDVAADPAEAQESARDAGTSTVTTRLSAAARPRLSAIGAGAATRLPGLWAAVRPRLPRLLVCVGAGLLLYASFPPVNWWWAAIVAVALLTWVLMHRATTPVGALGYGFLFGLAFYVPLLPWIGSLVGPMPWLVLATVSALFPGLFGLLAVVVRGLPGWPIWFAVLWAAQEWLKSLMPFGGFPWGSVAFGQAEGPLLPLVQLGGVALLSAGIVLVGCSVTAIALEIEKWWRTGGKTGSAETAAPPAVVLPGVCICLVLFAAVIVWPQVRHAGAGAGGEPAVTVAVVQGNVPRLGLDFNAQRRAVLDNHVQETLRLAEDVRAGIAPRPQFVVWPEDSSDIDPFVNPDAAQQISRAAAAIGAPILVGTVLDAPDRPQQRPEFTNTVIVWNPGTGPADRHDKEIVQPFGEYLPMPWLFRHLSGYASRAGSFVPGTSSGVVRIAGVPVGVSTCWEVIFDRAPRKPCSTARSCLRCPATTPPSTRR
;
A
#
# COMPACT_ATOMS: atom_id res chain seq x y z
N MET A 1 29.08 7.61 -0.54
CA MET A 1 29.06 8.67 0.48
C MET A 1 27.85 9.55 0.22
N ALA A 2 26.76 9.41 0.99
CA ALA A 2 25.59 10.28 0.87
C ALA A 2 25.88 11.61 1.58
N ARG A 3 25.83 12.74 0.88
CA ARG A 3 25.92 14.07 1.52
C ARG A 3 24.53 14.51 1.97
N GLY A 4 24.36 14.63 3.27
CA GLY A 4 23.16 15.20 3.90
C GLY A 4 23.07 16.72 3.69
N TRP A 5 21.86 17.20 3.54
CA TRP A 5 21.47 18.59 3.32
C TRP A 5 21.26 19.31 4.67
N PRO A 6 22.07 20.30 5.08
CA PRO A 6 21.79 21.11 6.26
C PRO A 6 21.02 22.38 5.85
N GLY A 7 19.72 22.40 6.11
CA GLY A 7 18.87 23.58 5.90
C GLY A 7 19.00 24.62 7.02
N ARG A 8 19.38 25.84 6.67
CA ARG A 8 19.37 27.03 7.54
C ARG A 8 17.92 27.49 7.83
N LYS A 9 17.69 27.96 9.06
CA LYS A 9 16.46 28.64 9.50
C LYS A 9 16.30 29.99 8.78
N ALA A 10 15.09 30.30 8.34
CA ALA A 10 14.69 31.64 7.89
C ALA A 10 14.11 32.45 9.07
N PRO A 11 14.24 33.80 9.09
CA PRO A 11 13.81 34.63 10.21
C PRO A 11 12.33 35.04 10.14
N ASN A 12 11.77 35.25 11.34
CA ASN A 12 10.45 35.79 11.65
C ASN A 12 10.31 37.23 11.13
N LEU A 13 9.18 37.56 10.51
CA LEU A 13 8.78 38.95 10.26
C LEU A 13 7.42 39.21 10.90
N ASP A 14 7.48 39.98 11.98
CA ASP A 14 6.35 40.67 12.61
C ASP A 14 5.69 41.62 11.61
N ARG A 15 4.35 41.71 11.65
CA ARG A 15 3.59 42.77 11.00
C ARG A 15 2.84 43.58 12.04
N GLY A 16 3.17 44.87 12.08
CA GLY A 16 2.58 45.88 12.92
C GLY A 16 1.17 46.33 12.47
N GLU A 17 0.38 46.56 13.51
CA GLU A 17 -0.66 47.55 13.75
C GLU A 17 -0.53 48.88 12.97
N ILE A 18 -1.60 49.32 12.29
CA ILE A 18 -2.01 50.74 12.08
C ILE A 18 -3.54 50.81 11.82
N ASP A 19 -4.24 51.60 12.62
CA ASP A 19 -5.64 52.08 12.53
C ASP A 19 -5.72 53.32 11.59
N PRO A 20 -6.85 53.64 10.92
CA PRO A 20 -7.67 54.72 11.50
C PRO A 20 -9.19 54.66 11.19
N ALA A 21 -9.98 55.13 12.16
CA ALA A 21 -11.32 55.70 11.96
C ALA A 21 -11.24 57.15 11.47
N VAL A 22 -12.25 57.60 10.69
CA VAL A 22 -12.99 58.90 10.76
C VAL A 22 -13.91 58.99 9.53
N GLU A 23 -15.24 59.07 9.74
CA GLU A 23 -16.13 60.02 9.04
C GLU A 23 -17.60 59.93 9.53
N ALA A 24 -18.11 61.05 10.03
CA ALA A 24 -19.49 61.57 9.97
C ALA A 24 -19.43 63.06 10.37
N PRO A 25 -20.25 63.96 9.80
CA PRO A 25 -21.54 64.24 10.47
C PRO A 25 -22.73 64.70 9.56
N ASP A 26 -23.95 64.55 10.14
CA ASP A 26 -25.16 65.44 10.16
C ASP A 26 -25.80 65.92 8.84
N ASP A 27 -27.10 66.22 8.71
CA ASP A 27 -28.43 65.91 9.31
C ASP A 27 -29.41 66.77 8.44
N ASP A 28 -30.67 66.35 8.21
CA ASP A 28 -31.87 67.23 8.23
C ASP A 28 -33.16 66.59 7.64
N VAL A 29 -34.05 66.17 8.56
CA VAL A 29 -35.45 66.60 8.83
C VAL A 29 -36.61 66.47 7.79
N ALA A 30 -37.71 65.89 8.33
CA ALA A 30 -39.18 66.02 8.06
C ALA A 30 -39.82 65.15 6.95
N ALA A 31 -41.00 64.50 7.09
CA ALA A 31 -42.06 64.50 8.09
C ALA A 31 -42.88 63.18 8.03
N ASP A 32 -43.52 62.81 9.15
CA ASP A 32 -44.56 61.78 9.32
C ASP A 32 -45.91 62.27 8.70
N PRO A 33 -46.83 61.40 8.22
CA PRO A 33 -47.73 60.71 9.14
C PRO A 33 -48.16 59.27 8.74
N ALA A 34 -48.56 58.53 9.78
CA ALA A 34 -49.66 57.56 9.82
C ALA A 34 -49.31 56.07 9.69
N GLU A 35 -49.06 55.49 10.87
CA GLU A 35 -49.87 54.38 11.41
C GLU A 35 -51.14 54.05 10.60
N ALA A 36 -51.10 53.00 9.78
CA ALA A 36 -52.26 52.15 9.48
C ALA A 36 -51.89 50.95 8.57
N GLN A 37 -50.88 50.14 8.92
CA GLN A 37 -50.78 48.79 8.31
C GLN A 37 -49.80 47.81 9.00
N GLU A 38 -49.67 47.88 10.32
CA GLU A 38 -48.89 46.90 11.08
C GLU A 38 -49.83 45.96 11.86
N SER A 39 -50.51 45.05 11.16
CA SER A 39 -51.23 43.96 11.83
C SER A 39 -51.38 42.67 11.03
N ALA A 40 -50.63 42.47 9.94
CA ALA A 40 -50.87 41.30 9.07
C ALA A 40 -49.64 40.56 8.52
N ARG A 41 -48.40 40.94 8.86
CA ARG A 41 -47.20 40.30 8.27
C ARG A 41 -46.26 39.57 9.23
N ASP A 42 -46.40 39.74 10.55
CA ASP A 42 -45.55 39.04 11.53
C ASP A 42 -46.12 37.71 12.09
N ALA A 43 -47.34 37.33 11.70
CA ALA A 43 -47.92 36.04 12.09
C ALA A 43 -47.54 34.86 11.16
N GLY A 44 -46.89 35.12 10.02
CA GLY A 44 -46.61 34.11 9.00
C GLY A 44 -45.28 33.36 9.21
N THR A 45 -44.24 34.08 9.62
CA THR A 45 -42.85 33.59 9.56
C THR A 45 -42.42 32.88 10.84
N SER A 46 -42.97 33.25 12.00
CA SER A 46 -42.75 32.52 13.26
C SER A 46 -43.43 31.14 13.26
N THR A 47 -44.48 30.95 12.47
CA THR A 47 -45.35 29.76 12.56
C THR A 47 -44.78 28.56 11.78
N VAL A 48 -44.01 28.80 10.71
CA VAL A 48 -43.43 27.74 9.87
C VAL A 48 -42.13 27.17 10.48
N THR A 49 -41.24 28.01 11.00
CA THR A 49 -40.03 27.59 11.73
C THR A 49 -40.38 26.94 13.07
N THR A 50 -41.43 27.39 13.77
CA THR A 50 -41.91 26.74 14.99
C THR A 50 -42.62 25.40 14.69
N ARG A 51 -43.35 25.27 13.57
CA ARG A 51 -43.97 23.98 13.18
C ARG A 51 -42.96 22.96 12.65
N LEU A 52 -41.91 23.38 11.94
CA LEU A 52 -40.82 22.50 11.49
C LEU A 52 -39.98 22.00 12.67
N SER A 53 -39.70 22.85 13.67
CA SER A 53 -39.00 22.44 14.90
C SER A 53 -39.87 21.58 15.83
N ALA A 54 -41.18 21.84 15.90
CA ALA A 54 -42.14 21.05 16.67
C ALA A 54 -42.46 19.67 16.05
N ALA A 55 -42.36 19.52 14.72
CA ALA A 55 -42.53 18.23 14.05
C ALA A 55 -41.23 17.38 14.01
N ALA A 56 -40.06 18.02 14.07
CA ALA A 56 -38.76 17.34 14.13
C ALA A 56 -38.45 16.76 15.52
N ARG A 57 -38.83 17.46 16.60
CA ARG A 57 -38.63 17.03 18.00
C ARG A 57 -39.26 15.66 18.34
N PRO A 58 -40.53 15.35 18.01
CA PRO A 58 -41.15 14.06 18.32
C PRO A 58 -40.58 12.90 17.48
N ARG A 59 -40.07 13.17 16.26
CA ARG A 59 -39.39 12.16 15.44
C ARG A 59 -37.98 11.86 15.94
N LEU A 60 -37.24 12.88 16.36
CA LEU A 60 -35.94 12.71 17.02
C LEU A 60 -36.07 12.02 18.38
N SER A 61 -37.11 12.32 19.16
CA SER A 61 -37.39 11.64 20.43
C SER A 61 -37.90 10.22 20.23
N ALA A 62 -38.66 9.92 19.18
CA ALA A 62 -39.08 8.56 18.83
C ALA A 62 -37.91 7.69 18.35
N ILE A 63 -36.97 8.24 17.57
CA ILE A 63 -35.72 7.57 17.20
C ILE A 63 -34.84 7.37 18.45
N GLY A 64 -34.75 8.37 19.32
CA GLY A 64 -34.05 8.29 20.61
C GLY A 64 -34.64 7.24 21.56
N ALA A 65 -35.97 7.15 21.67
CA ALA A 65 -36.67 6.16 22.49
C ALA A 65 -36.59 4.73 21.90
N GLY A 66 -36.63 4.60 20.56
CA GLY A 66 -36.40 3.33 19.87
C GLY A 66 -34.96 2.83 19.99
N ALA A 67 -33.98 3.74 20.05
CA ALA A 67 -32.59 3.41 20.35
C ALA A 67 -32.42 3.04 21.84
N ALA A 68 -32.99 3.80 22.76
CA ALA A 68 -32.94 3.57 24.21
C ALA A 68 -33.56 2.22 24.64
N THR A 69 -34.59 1.75 23.94
CA THR A 69 -35.24 0.45 24.21
C THR A 69 -34.47 -0.74 23.62
N ARG A 70 -33.69 -0.54 22.55
CA ARG A 70 -32.83 -1.58 21.94
C ARG A 70 -31.44 -1.66 22.56
N LEU A 71 -30.99 -0.58 23.21
CA LEU A 71 -29.68 -0.47 23.86
C LEU A 71 -29.41 -1.57 24.92
N PRO A 72 -30.34 -1.92 25.82
CA PRO A 72 -30.13 -3.00 26.79
C PRO A 72 -29.96 -4.37 26.14
N GLY A 73 -30.74 -4.67 25.09
CA GLY A 73 -30.67 -5.94 24.35
C GLY A 73 -29.38 -6.06 23.51
N LEU A 74 -28.97 -4.97 22.87
CA LEU A 74 -27.68 -4.88 22.18
C LEU A 74 -26.51 -5.02 23.17
N TRP A 75 -26.58 -4.36 24.32
CA TRP A 75 -25.56 -4.46 25.37
C TRP A 75 -25.48 -5.88 25.94
N ALA A 76 -26.61 -6.53 26.20
CA ALA A 76 -26.64 -7.93 26.63
C ALA A 76 -26.03 -8.88 25.57
N ALA A 77 -26.21 -8.60 24.28
CA ALA A 77 -25.62 -9.39 23.19
C ALA A 77 -24.11 -9.09 22.96
N VAL A 78 -23.65 -7.86 23.23
CA VAL A 78 -22.27 -7.42 23.01
C VAL A 78 -21.38 -7.73 24.21
N ARG A 79 -21.87 -7.58 25.44
CA ARG A 79 -21.11 -7.83 26.69
C ARG A 79 -20.35 -9.17 26.71
N PRO A 80 -20.93 -10.33 26.33
CA PRO A 80 -20.19 -11.60 26.28
C PRO A 80 -19.23 -11.74 25.08
N ARG A 81 -19.29 -10.81 24.12
CA ARG A 81 -18.42 -10.76 22.93
C ARG A 81 -17.32 -9.71 23.06
N LEU A 82 -17.45 -8.76 23.98
CA LEU A 82 -16.54 -7.64 24.15
C LEU A 82 -15.06 -8.06 24.29
N PRO A 83 -14.69 -9.08 25.08
CA PRO A 83 -13.29 -9.51 25.15
C PRO A 83 -12.75 -9.97 23.79
N ARG A 84 -13.54 -10.73 23.03
CA ARG A 84 -13.17 -11.21 21.69
C ARG A 84 -13.06 -10.06 20.70
N LEU A 85 -13.97 -9.09 20.76
CA LEU A 85 -13.91 -7.88 19.91
C LEU A 85 -12.65 -7.06 20.20
N LEU A 86 -12.32 -6.83 21.48
CA LEU A 86 -11.10 -6.12 21.87
C LEU A 86 -9.84 -6.86 21.44
N VAL A 87 -9.80 -8.18 21.61
CA VAL A 87 -8.69 -9.01 21.15
C VAL A 87 -8.54 -8.95 19.63
N CYS A 88 -9.63 -8.98 18.85
CA CYS A 88 -9.57 -8.83 17.39
C CYS A 88 -9.00 -7.47 16.96
N VAL A 89 -9.43 -6.38 17.60
CA VAL A 89 -8.90 -5.04 17.32
C VAL A 89 -7.42 -4.96 17.69
N GLY A 90 -7.05 -5.40 18.89
CA GLY A 90 -5.65 -5.43 19.34
C GLY A 90 -4.76 -6.29 18.44
N ALA A 91 -5.26 -7.44 17.99
CA ALA A 91 -4.56 -8.31 17.04
C ALA A 91 -4.37 -7.64 15.67
N GLY A 92 -5.39 -6.94 15.14
CA GLY A 92 -5.25 -6.20 13.87
C GLY A 92 -4.23 -5.06 13.97
N LEU A 93 -4.21 -4.33 15.10
CA LEU A 93 -3.21 -3.30 15.37
C LEU A 93 -1.79 -3.87 15.57
N LEU A 94 -1.67 -5.05 16.18
CA LEU A 94 -0.39 -5.77 16.27
C LEU A 94 0.10 -6.21 14.89
N LEU A 95 -0.81 -6.65 14.01
CA LEU A 95 -0.41 -6.95 12.64
C LEU A 95 0.08 -5.68 11.95
N TYR A 96 -0.60 -4.53 12.11
CA TYR A 96 -0.12 -3.24 11.60
C TYR A 96 1.27 -2.89 12.15
N ALA A 97 1.54 -3.13 13.43
CA ALA A 97 2.86 -2.88 14.05
C ALA A 97 4.00 -3.72 13.45
N SER A 98 3.70 -4.81 12.73
CA SER A 98 4.72 -5.56 11.98
C SER A 98 5.17 -4.86 10.69
N PHE A 99 4.42 -3.87 10.20
CA PHE A 99 4.74 -3.12 8.98
C PHE A 99 5.53 -1.84 9.29
N PRO A 100 6.19 -1.26 8.28
CA PRO A 100 6.80 0.06 8.41
C PRO A 100 5.77 1.13 8.83
N PRO A 101 6.14 2.07 9.71
CA PRO A 101 7.49 2.32 10.22
C PRO A 101 7.89 1.52 11.49
N VAL A 102 6.99 0.72 12.08
CA VAL A 102 7.24 0.09 13.39
C VAL A 102 8.11 -1.16 13.27
N ASN A 103 7.89 -1.98 12.23
CA ASN A 103 8.73 -3.15 11.89
C ASN A 103 8.88 -4.21 13.00
N TRP A 104 7.90 -4.36 13.91
CA TRP A 104 7.91 -5.44 14.90
C TRP A 104 7.51 -6.77 14.28
N TRP A 105 8.44 -7.44 13.61
CA TRP A 105 8.19 -8.68 12.87
C TRP A 105 7.45 -9.76 13.69
N TRP A 106 7.74 -9.88 14.99
CA TRP A 106 7.11 -10.85 15.89
C TRP A 106 5.65 -10.50 16.21
N ALA A 107 5.24 -9.24 16.05
CA ALA A 107 3.87 -8.80 16.31
C ALA A 107 2.88 -9.46 15.33
N ALA A 108 3.31 -9.81 14.11
CA ALA A 108 2.50 -10.60 13.17
C ALA A 108 2.16 -12.00 13.71
N ILE A 109 3.12 -12.67 14.36
CA ILE A 109 2.90 -14.00 14.96
C ILE A 109 1.89 -13.90 16.10
N VAL A 110 2.06 -12.90 16.98
CA VAL A 110 1.16 -12.65 18.11
C VAL A 110 -0.24 -12.26 17.63
N ALA A 111 -0.34 -11.41 16.60
CA ALA A 111 -1.61 -11.02 15.99
C ALA A 111 -2.38 -12.24 15.47
N VAL A 112 -1.72 -13.13 14.72
CA VAL A 112 -2.34 -14.37 14.23
C VAL A 112 -2.74 -15.29 15.38
N ALA A 113 -1.91 -15.40 16.42
CA ALA A 113 -2.22 -16.24 17.58
C ALA A 113 -3.49 -15.75 18.30
N LEU A 114 -3.59 -14.44 18.53
CA LEU A 114 -4.77 -13.82 19.15
C LEU A 114 -6.03 -13.97 18.31
N LEU A 115 -5.94 -13.75 16.98
CA LEU A 115 -7.07 -13.97 16.08
C LEU A 115 -7.52 -15.44 16.11
N THR A 116 -6.58 -16.36 16.01
CA THR A 116 -6.83 -17.80 16.06
C THR A 116 -7.49 -18.21 17.37
N TRP A 117 -7.06 -17.65 18.51
CA TRP A 117 -7.67 -17.90 19.81
C TRP A 117 -9.17 -17.51 19.83
N VAL A 118 -9.52 -16.37 19.22
CA VAL A 118 -10.93 -15.95 19.09
C VAL A 118 -11.74 -16.91 18.19
N LEU A 119 -11.13 -17.39 17.10
CA LEU A 119 -11.77 -18.32 16.15
C LEU A 119 -11.96 -19.72 16.75
N MET A 120 -11.05 -20.16 17.63
CA MET A 120 -11.14 -21.44 18.34
C MET A 120 -12.15 -21.43 19.49
N HIS A 121 -12.60 -20.26 19.92
CA HIS A 121 -13.58 -20.16 21.00
C HIS A 121 -14.91 -20.86 20.63
N ARG A 122 -15.40 -21.73 21.52
CA ARG A 122 -16.59 -22.58 21.27
C ARG A 122 -17.84 -21.78 20.89
N ALA A 123 -18.02 -20.62 21.51
CA ALA A 123 -19.14 -19.71 21.24
C ALA A 123 -18.99 -18.89 19.94
N THR A 124 -17.96 -19.13 19.12
CA THR A 124 -17.78 -18.46 17.83
C THR A 124 -18.44 -19.29 16.74
N THR A 125 -19.48 -18.74 16.12
CA THR A 125 -20.19 -19.31 14.97
C THR A 125 -19.52 -18.90 13.65
N PRO A 126 -19.78 -19.56 12.50
CA PRO A 126 -19.20 -19.17 11.22
C PRO A 126 -19.46 -17.70 10.85
N VAL A 127 -20.70 -17.22 11.03
CA VAL A 127 -21.06 -15.81 10.79
C VAL A 127 -20.38 -14.86 11.79
N GLY A 128 -20.25 -15.28 13.06
CA GLY A 128 -19.49 -14.50 14.05
C GLY A 128 -18.01 -14.40 13.68
N ALA A 129 -17.44 -15.48 13.16
CA ALA A 129 -16.05 -15.56 12.71
C ALA A 129 -15.77 -14.65 11.51
N LEU A 130 -16.72 -14.57 10.57
CA LEU A 130 -16.71 -13.57 9.49
C LEU A 130 -16.59 -12.15 10.06
N GLY A 131 -17.41 -11.82 11.05
CA GLY A 131 -17.38 -10.51 11.71
C GLY A 131 -16.08 -10.24 12.48
N TYR A 132 -15.55 -11.22 13.21
CA TYR A 132 -14.28 -11.09 13.93
C TYR A 132 -13.08 -10.93 12.99
N GLY A 133 -13.01 -11.73 11.93
CA GLY A 133 -11.98 -11.60 10.90
C GLY A 133 -12.08 -10.27 10.16
N PHE A 134 -13.29 -9.81 9.86
CA PHE A 134 -13.51 -8.50 9.26
C PHE A 134 -13.08 -7.35 10.17
N LEU A 135 -13.40 -7.41 11.47
CA LEU A 135 -12.97 -6.40 12.44
C LEU A 135 -11.45 -6.37 12.60
N PHE A 136 -10.81 -7.55 12.66
CA PHE A 136 -9.35 -7.68 12.63
C PHE A 136 -8.77 -7.03 11.36
N GLY A 137 -9.36 -7.30 10.20
CA GLY A 137 -8.95 -6.72 8.92
C GLY A 137 -9.09 -5.20 8.90
N LEU A 138 -10.19 -4.64 9.43
CA LEU A 138 -10.38 -3.20 9.52
C LEU A 138 -9.34 -2.53 10.43
N ALA A 139 -9.11 -3.11 11.62
CA ALA A 139 -8.12 -2.61 12.56
C ALA A 139 -6.69 -2.64 11.98
N PHE A 140 -6.44 -3.51 11.00
CA PHE A 140 -5.18 -3.58 10.27
C PHE A 140 -5.12 -2.62 9.06
N TYR A 141 -6.08 -2.69 8.13
CA TYR A 141 -6.01 -1.98 6.85
C TYR A 141 -6.29 -0.49 6.95
N VAL A 142 -7.13 -0.04 7.88
CA VAL A 142 -7.41 1.39 8.07
C VAL A 142 -6.10 2.14 8.39
N PRO A 143 -5.33 1.79 9.45
CA PRO A 143 -4.07 2.48 9.73
C PRO A 143 -2.96 2.18 8.71
N LEU A 144 -3.04 1.09 7.95
CA LEU A 144 -2.05 0.73 6.92
C LEU A 144 -2.17 1.56 5.64
N LEU A 145 -3.39 1.94 5.24
CA LEU A 145 -3.67 2.55 3.94
C LEU A 145 -3.95 4.08 3.91
N PRO A 146 -3.68 4.91 4.94
CA PRO A 146 -4.07 6.32 4.92
C PRO A 146 -3.37 7.13 3.82
N TRP A 147 -2.22 6.66 3.32
CA TRP A 147 -1.51 7.24 2.17
C TRP A 147 -2.34 7.21 0.88
N ILE A 148 -3.30 6.30 0.75
CA ILE A 148 -4.24 6.32 -0.39
C ILE A 148 -5.21 7.48 -0.24
N GLY A 149 -5.62 7.76 1.00
CA GLY A 149 -6.51 8.87 1.33
C GLY A 149 -5.94 10.24 0.97
N SER A 150 -4.61 10.41 1.03
CA SER A 150 -3.97 11.66 0.60
C SER A 150 -3.92 11.82 -0.92
N LEU A 151 -4.07 10.75 -1.70
CA LEU A 151 -4.04 10.77 -3.17
C LEU A 151 -5.44 10.94 -3.78
N VAL A 152 -6.43 10.20 -3.28
CA VAL A 152 -7.77 10.11 -3.88
C VAL A 152 -8.91 10.51 -2.93
N GLY A 153 -8.58 10.94 -1.71
CA GLY A 153 -9.53 11.36 -0.68
C GLY A 153 -9.89 10.25 0.33
N PRO A 154 -10.50 10.63 1.46
CA PRO A 154 -10.72 9.72 2.58
C PRO A 154 -11.77 8.63 2.28
N MET A 155 -12.75 8.91 1.42
CA MET A 155 -13.83 7.96 1.13
C MET A 155 -13.32 6.73 0.34
N PRO A 156 -12.61 6.87 -0.80
CA PRO A 156 -12.01 5.70 -1.48
C PRO A 156 -11.05 4.89 -0.59
N TRP A 157 -10.29 5.55 0.30
CA TRP A 157 -9.43 4.87 1.26
C TRP A 157 -10.22 3.95 2.20
N LEU A 158 -11.28 4.47 2.83
CA LEU A 158 -12.10 3.67 3.75
C LEU A 158 -12.83 2.54 3.03
N VAL A 159 -13.30 2.77 1.80
CA VAL A 159 -13.91 1.72 0.96
C VAL A 159 -12.89 0.62 0.65
N LEU A 160 -11.68 0.98 0.21
CA LEU A 160 -10.64 0.01 -0.09
C LEU A 160 -10.20 -0.79 1.15
N ALA A 161 -10.02 -0.13 2.29
CA ALA A 161 -9.71 -0.79 3.55
C ALA A 161 -10.82 -1.76 3.96
N THR A 162 -12.09 -1.36 3.77
CA THR A 162 -13.27 -2.20 4.03
C THR A 162 -13.30 -3.42 3.12
N VAL A 163 -13.08 -3.25 1.81
CA VAL A 163 -13.04 -4.36 0.85
C VAL A 163 -11.88 -5.30 1.17
N SER A 164 -10.71 -4.77 1.53
CA SER A 164 -9.55 -5.59 1.92
C SER A 164 -9.79 -6.35 3.22
N ALA A 165 -10.56 -5.79 4.16
CA ALA A 165 -10.96 -6.45 5.40
C ALA A 165 -11.94 -7.62 5.19
N LEU A 166 -12.63 -7.70 4.04
CA LEU A 166 -13.49 -8.85 3.73
C LEU A 166 -12.68 -10.15 3.58
N PHE A 167 -11.41 -10.09 3.17
CA PHE A 167 -10.60 -11.30 2.97
C PHE A 167 -10.17 -11.97 4.28
N PRO A 168 -9.66 -11.26 5.31
CA PRO A 168 -9.54 -11.81 6.66
C PRO A 168 -10.88 -12.26 7.26
N GLY A 169 -11.99 -11.60 6.92
CA GLY A 169 -13.34 -12.06 7.26
C GLY A 169 -13.67 -13.42 6.64
N LEU A 170 -13.45 -13.58 5.34
CA LEU A 170 -13.64 -14.85 4.64
C LEU A 170 -12.76 -15.95 5.22
N PHE A 171 -11.50 -15.65 5.58
CA PHE A 171 -10.66 -16.56 6.33
C PHE A 171 -11.30 -16.97 7.65
N GLY A 172 -11.79 -16.03 8.46
CA GLY A 172 -12.47 -16.34 9.73
C GLY A 172 -13.65 -17.30 9.56
N LEU A 173 -14.48 -17.06 8.54
CA LEU A 173 -15.60 -17.94 8.18
C LEU A 173 -15.13 -19.38 7.90
N LEU A 174 -14.17 -19.54 6.98
CA LEU A 174 -13.66 -20.85 6.56
C LEU A 174 -12.88 -21.56 7.68
N ALA A 175 -12.11 -20.80 8.45
CA ALA A 175 -11.35 -21.28 9.59
C ALA A 175 -12.26 -21.96 10.62
N VAL A 176 -13.42 -21.37 10.94
CA VAL A 176 -14.37 -21.97 11.89
C VAL A 176 -15.07 -23.22 11.35
N VAL A 177 -15.18 -23.37 10.02
CA VAL A 177 -15.68 -24.60 9.41
C VAL A 177 -14.65 -25.72 9.53
N VAL A 178 -13.36 -25.43 9.33
CA VAL A 178 -12.29 -26.45 9.33
C VAL A 178 -11.61 -26.66 10.69
N ARG A 179 -11.91 -25.87 11.72
CA ARG A 179 -11.26 -25.95 13.04
C ARG A 179 -11.42 -27.29 13.76
N GLY A 180 -12.38 -28.11 13.35
CA GLY A 180 -12.61 -29.46 13.87
C GLY A 180 -11.74 -30.53 13.22
N LEU A 181 -11.06 -30.23 12.11
CA LEU A 181 -10.21 -31.18 11.40
C LEU A 181 -8.91 -31.44 12.19
N PRO A 182 -8.37 -32.68 12.13
CA PRO A 182 -7.04 -32.95 12.67
C PRO A 182 -6.00 -32.10 11.95
N GLY A 183 -5.07 -31.53 12.70
CA GLY A 183 -4.06 -30.63 12.16
C GLY A 183 -4.60 -29.28 11.69
N TRP A 184 -5.67 -28.77 12.31
CA TRP A 184 -6.27 -27.46 12.00
C TRP A 184 -5.27 -26.29 11.82
N PRO A 185 -4.09 -26.19 12.51
CA PRO A 185 -3.16 -25.09 12.27
C PRO A 185 -2.64 -25.05 10.82
N ILE A 186 -2.48 -26.21 10.19
CA ILE A 186 -2.04 -26.33 8.79
C ILE A 186 -3.14 -25.82 7.86
N TRP A 187 -4.39 -26.24 8.10
CA TRP A 187 -5.54 -25.77 7.33
C TRP A 187 -5.71 -24.25 7.44
N PHE A 188 -5.48 -23.67 8.61
CA PHE A 188 -5.54 -22.22 8.80
C PHE A 188 -4.43 -21.52 8.00
N ALA A 189 -3.20 -22.02 8.02
CA ALA A 189 -2.11 -21.48 7.22
C ALA A 189 -2.41 -21.52 5.71
N VAL A 190 -2.95 -22.64 5.21
CA VAL A 190 -3.35 -22.81 3.81
C VAL A 190 -4.50 -21.86 3.44
N LEU A 191 -5.53 -21.76 4.28
CA LEU A 191 -6.66 -20.85 4.05
C LEU A 191 -6.24 -19.38 4.07
N TRP A 192 -5.28 -19.03 4.93
CA TRP A 192 -4.73 -17.68 4.94
C TRP A 192 -3.98 -17.36 3.65
N ALA A 193 -3.10 -18.26 3.21
CA ALA A 193 -2.40 -18.10 1.93
C ALA A 193 -3.38 -18.01 0.75
N ALA A 194 -4.44 -18.81 0.77
CA ALA A 194 -5.48 -18.79 -0.25
C ALA A 194 -6.23 -17.44 -0.30
N GLN A 195 -6.56 -16.82 0.84
CA GLN A 195 -7.21 -15.51 0.83
C GLN A 195 -6.26 -14.38 0.40
N GLU A 196 -4.98 -14.42 0.80
CA GLU A 196 -4.00 -13.45 0.31
C GLU A 196 -3.80 -13.56 -1.20
N TRP A 197 -3.76 -14.80 -1.70
CA TRP A 197 -3.66 -15.07 -3.14
C TRP A 197 -4.90 -14.57 -3.89
N LEU A 198 -6.11 -14.85 -3.39
CA LEU A 198 -7.35 -14.35 -3.99
C LEU A 198 -7.37 -12.82 -4.05
N LYS A 199 -6.97 -12.15 -2.96
CA LYS A 199 -6.84 -10.68 -2.90
C LYS A 199 -5.80 -10.14 -3.88
N SER A 200 -4.77 -10.92 -4.17
CA SER A 200 -3.71 -10.58 -5.14
C SER A 200 -4.15 -10.74 -6.60
N LEU A 201 -5.35 -11.26 -6.86
CA LEU A 201 -5.91 -11.44 -8.20
C LEU A 201 -7.12 -10.53 -8.47
N MET A 202 -7.97 -10.33 -7.46
CA MET A 202 -9.26 -9.66 -7.62
C MET A 202 -9.51 -8.67 -6.47
N PRO A 203 -10.18 -7.53 -6.75
CA PRO A 203 -10.64 -7.04 -8.06
C PRO A 203 -9.54 -6.32 -8.86
N PHE A 204 -9.77 -6.10 -10.16
CA PHE A 204 -8.97 -5.24 -11.05
C PHE A 204 -7.47 -5.57 -11.17
N GLY A 205 -7.12 -6.85 -11.15
CA GLY A 205 -5.73 -7.31 -11.18
C GLY A 205 -5.11 -7.49 -9.80
N GLY A 206 -5.85 -7.19 -8.72
CA GLY A 206 -5.52 -7.52 -7.34
C GLY A 206 -4.86 -6.39 -6.54
N PHE A 207 -4.84 -6.56 -5.23
CA PHE A 207 -4.25 -5.64 -4.26
C PHE A 207 -3.46 -6.43 -3.20
N PRO A 208 -2.24 -6.90 -3.52
CA PRO A 208 -1.43 -7.73 -2.61
C PRO A 208 -0.92 -6.96 -1.38
N TRP A 209 -1.10 -5.64 -1.32
CA TRP A 209 -0.69 -4.82 -0.18
C TRP A 209 -1.22 -5.38 1.15
N GLY A 210 -0.38 -5.35 2.19
CA GLY A 210 -0.73 -5.86 3.51
C GLY A 210 -0.65 -7.38 3.67
N SER A 211 -0.07 -8.12 2.71
CA SER A 211 0.29 -9.53 2.93
C SER A 211 1.26 -9.67 4.10
N VAL A 212 1.02 -10.66 4.98
CA VAL A 212 1.74 -10.84 6.26
C VAL A 212 3.27 -10.94 6.05
N ALA A 213 3.70 -11.54 4.95
CA ALA A 213 5.11 -11.63 4.57
C ALA A 213 5.83 -10.28 4.48
N PHE A 214 5.16 -9.19 4.08
CA PHE A 214 5.79 -7.87 3.97
C PHE A 214 6.17 -7.28 5.35
N GLY A 215 5.56 -7.76 6.44
CA GLY A 215 5.95 -7.40 7.81
C GLY A 215 7.20 -8.13 8.32
N GLN A 216 7.85 -8.97 7.50
CA GLN A 216 9.06 -9.72 7.88
C GLN A 216 10.32 -9.23 7.18
N ALA A 217 10.34 -8.01 6.64
CA ALA A 217 11.51 -7.46 5.95
C ALA A 217 12.80 -7.50 6.80
N GLU A 218 12.68 -7.44 8.12
CA GLU A 218 13.79 -7.53 9.09
C GLU A 218 13.69 -8.78 9.98
N GLY A 219 12.76 -9.69 9.68
CA GLY A 219 12.45 -10.86 10.50
C GLY A 219 13.37 -12.06 10.22
N PRO A 220 13.60 -12.94 11.21
CA PRO A 220 14.43 -14.13 11.04
C PRO A 220 13.84 -15.15 10.05
N LEU A 221 12.54 -15.04 9.75
CA LEU A 221 11.83 -15.92 8.81
C LEU A 221 11.96 -15.47 7.35
N LEU A 222 12.52 -14.28 7.07
CA LEU A 222 12.65 -13.74 5.71
C LEU A 222 13.23 -14.73 4.69
N PRO A 223 14.24 -15.58 5.00
CA PRO A 223 14.79 -16.50 4.00
C PRO A 223 13.79 -17.50 3.41
N LEU A 224 12.66 -17.76 4.08
CA LEU A 224 11.62 -18.65 3.56
C LEU A 224 11.02 -18.14 2.23
N VAL A 225 11.15 -16.84 1.93
CA VAL A 225 10.79 -16.26 0.62
C VAL A 225 11.52 -16.96 -0.53
N GLN A 226 12.74 -17.46 -0.33
CA GLN A 226 13.47 -18.15 -1.39
C GLN A 226 12.79 -19.46 -1.81
N LEU A 227 12.09 -20.13 -0.90
CA LEU A 227 11.48 -21.45 -1.14
C LEU A 227 10.12 -21.36 -1.84
N GLY A 228 9.30 -20.35 -1.53
CA GLY A 228 7.95 -20.22 -2.08
C GLY A 228 7.43 -18.79 -2.20
N GLY A 229 8.31 -17.81 -2.03
CA GLY A 229 8.04 -16.37 -2.02
C GLY A 229 7.08 -15.92 -0.93
N VAL A 230 6.32 -14.88 -1.27
CA VAL A 230 5.45 -14.16 -0.33
C VAL A 230 4.41 -15.11 0.29
N ALA A 231 3.81 -15.99 -0.53
CA ALA A 231 2.78 -16.92 -0.07
C ALA A 231 3.29 -17.91 0.99
N LEU A 232 4.46 -18.52 0.78
CA LEU A 232 5.03 -19.49 1.73
C LEU A 232 5.50 -18.81 3.02
N LEU A 233 6.11 -17.63 2.91
CA LEU A 233 6.50 -16.86 4.08
C LEU A 233 5.27 -16.48 4.93
N SER A 234 4.21 -15.93 4.31
CA SER A 234 2.94 -15.63 4.98
C SER A 234 2.35 -16.88 5.65
N ALA A 235 2.29 -18.00 4.93
CA ALA A 235 1.78 -19.26 5.46
C ALA A 235 2.61 -19.76 6.66
N GLY A 236 3.94 -19.64 6.60
CA GLY A 236 4.83 -20.03 7.69
C GLY A 236 4.60 -19.21 8.97
N ILE A 237 4.45 -17.90 8.85
CA ILE A 237 4.15 -17.01 10.00
C ILE A 237 2.80 -17.36 10.61
N VAL A 238 1.80 -17.56 9.75
CA VAL A 238 0.45 -17.92 10.20
C VAL A 238 0.44 -19.28 10.88
N LEU A 239 1.17 -20.25 10.32
CA LEU A 239 1.33 -21.58 10.92
C LEU A 239 1.96 -21.50 12.30
N VAL A 240 3.02 -20.69 12.47
CA VAL A 240 3.65 -20.47 13.78
C VAL A 240 2.66 -19.83 14.76
N GLY A 241 1.94 -18.78 14.37
CA GLY A 241 0.93 -18.13 15.23
C GLY A 241 -0.22 -19.08 15.61
N CYS A 242 -0.69 -19.90 14.67
CA CYS A 242 -1.71 -20.93 14.93
C CYS A 242 -1.17 -22.01 15.88
N SER A 243 0.06 -22.47 15.69
CA SER A 243 0.71 -23.46 16.56
C SER A 243 0.92 -22.95 17.98
N VAL A 244 1.28 -21.67 18.16
CA VAL A 244 1.35 -21.03 19.49
C VAL A 244 -0.01 -21.09 20.17
N THR A 245 -1.09 -20.80 19.44
CA THR A 245 -2.46 -20.90 19.97
C THR A 245 -2.83 -22.34 20.33
N ALA A 246 -2.49 -23.30 19.48
CA ALA A 246 -2.74 -24.72 19.74
C ALA A 246 -2.07 -25.17 21.03
N ILE A 247 -0.79 -24.81 21.24
CA ILE A 247 -0.05 -25.13 22.46
C ILE A 247 -0.70 -24.46 23.67
N ALA A 248 -1.07 -23.18 23.58
CA ALA A 248 -1.73 -22.45 24.67
C ALA A 248 -3.07 -23.09 25.09
N LEU A 249 -3.87 -23.54 24.12
CA LEU A 249 -5.13 -24.24 24.38
C LEU A 249 -4.93 -25.60 25.05
N GLU A 250 -3.88 -26.34 24.70
CA GLU A 250 -3.55 -27.60 25.36
C GLU A 250 -3.02 -27.39 26.80
N ILE A 251 -2.20 -26.36 27.02
CA ILE A 251 -1.75 -25.96 28.37
C ILE A 251 -2.96 -25.59 29.24
N GLU A 252 -3.91 -24.82 28.71
CA GLU A 252 -5.14 -24.46 29.42
C GLU A 252 -5.97 -25.70 29.79
N LYS A 253 -6.15 -26.63 28.86
CA LYS A 253 -6.84 -27.90 29.12
C LYS A 253 -6.15 -28.69 30.23
N TRP A 254 -4.82 -28.83 30.15
CA TRP A 254 -4.01 -29.56 31.13
C TRP A 254 -4.12 -28.97 32.54
N TRP A 255 -4.08 -27.64 32.68
CA TRP A 255 -4.29 -26.96 33.95
C TRP A 255 -5.71 -27.16 34.50
N ARG A 256 -6.74 -27.08 33.64
CA ARG A 256 -8.14 -27.28 34.05
C ARG A 256 -8.45 -28.71 34.49
N THR A 257 -7.78 -29.72 33.92
CA THR A 257 -7.95 -31.14 34.29
C THR A 257 -6.99 -31.59 35.40
N GLY A 258 -6.18 -30.68 35.95
CA GLY A 258 -5.25 -30.95 37.05
C GLY A 258 -4.17 -31.98 36.69
N GLY A 259 -3.75 -32.00 35.43
CA GLY A 259 -2.76 -32.96 34.92
C GLY A 259 -3.24 -34.42 34.85
N LYS A 260 -4.51 -34.68 35.15
CA LYS A 260 -5.14 -36.01 35.00
C LYS A 260 -5.66 -36.15 33.57
N THR A 261 -4.76 -36.21 32.60
CA THR A 261 -5.12 -36.74 31.28
C THR A 261 -5.46 -38.21 31.48
N GLY A 262 -6.75 -38.54 31.32
CA GLY A 262 -7.26 -39.90 31.54
C GLY A 262 -6.41 -40.95 30.84
N SER A 263 -6.10 -42.01 31.57
CA SER A 263 -5.73 -43.36 31.11
C SER A 263 -4.92 -43.43 29.82
N ALA A 264 -3.63 -43.74 30.01
CA ALA A 264 -2.74 -44.28 28.99
C ALA A 264 -3.37 -45.50 28.29
N GLU A 265 -4.00 -45.31 27.13
CA GLU A 265 -4.38 -46.43 26.25
C GLU A 265 -4.72 -46.03 24.80
N THR A 266 -4.06 -45.00 24.23
CA THR A 266 -3.94 -44.88 22.77
C THR A 266 -2.56 -44.35 22.42
N ALA A 267 -1.88 -45.00 21.47
CA ALA A 267 -0.55 -44.66 20.95
C ALA A 267 -0.52 -43.36 20.12
N ALA A 268 -1.41 -42.41 20.42
CA ALA A 268 -1.46 -41.12 19.76
C ALA A 268 -0.44 -40.17 20.42
N PRO A 269 0.42 -39.48 19.66
CA PRO A 269 1.34 -38.51 20.22
C PRO A 269 0.58 -37.38 20.94
N PRO A 270 1.19 -36.74 21.96
CA PRO A 270 0.59 -35.59 22.64
C PRO A 270 0.09 -34.54 21.66
N ALA A 271 -1.06 -33.92 21.92
CA ALA A 271 -1.69 -32.93 21.04
C ALA A 271 -0.79 -31.70 20.73
N VAL A 272 0.26 -31.48 21.53
CA VAL A 272 1.28 -30.44 21.34
C VAL A 272 2.40 -30.81 20.37
N VAL A 273 2.57 -32.10 20.02
CA VAL A 273 3.66 -32.57 19.15
C VAL A 273 3.53 -31.96 17.76
N LEU A 274 2.35 -32.00 17.14
CA LEU A 274 2.17 -31.45 15.80
C LEU A 274 2.43 -29.92 15.75
N PRO A 275 1.84 -29.09 16.63
CA PRO A 275 2.20 -27.67 16.71
C PRO A 275 3.70 -27.41 16.94
N GLY A 276 4.33 -28.18 17.84
CA GLY A 276 5.76 -28.09 18.11
C GLY A 276 6.60 -28.43 16.88
N VAL A 277 6.27 -29.52 16.18
CA VAL A 277 6.90 -29.92 14.93
C VAL A 277 6.73 -28.85 13.86
N CYS A 278 5.54 -28.26 13.70
CA CYS A 278 5.32 -27.17 12.75
C CYS A 278 6.24 -25.96 13.03
N ILE A 279 6.37 -25.54 14.30
CA ILE A 279 7.27 -24.45 14.67
C ILE A 279 8.73 -24.82 14.38
N CYS A 280 9.16 -26.01 14.82
CA CYS A 280 10.51 -26.49 14.58
C CYS A 280 10.83 -26.57 13.07
N LEU A 281 9.91 -27.06 12.24
CA LEU A 281 10.08 -27.14 10.80
C LEU A 281 10.23 -25.77 10.15
N VAL A 282 9.39 -24.79 10.53
CA VAL A 282 9.48 -23.42 9.98
C VAL A 282 10.80 -22.75 10.38
N LEU A 283 11.19 -22.85 11.66
CA LEU A 283 12.46 -22.31 12.14
C LEU A 283 13.67 -23.01 11.52
N PHE A 284 13.63 -24.33 11.42
CA PHE A 284 14.70 -25.14 10.82
C PHE A 284 14.86 -24.82 9.32
N ALA A 285 13.76 -24.70 8.58
CA ALA A 285 13.79 -24.28 7.18
C ALA A 285 14.38 -22.87 7.03
N ALA A 286 14.02 -21.93 7.91
CA ALA A 286 14.59 -20.59 7.89
C ALA A 286 16.12 -20.62 8.14
N VAL A 287 16.58 -21.42 9.12
CA VAL A 287 18.01 -21.57 9.44
C VAL A 287 18.80 -22.24 8.31
N ILE A 288 18.24 -23.26 7.66
CA ILE A 288 18.91 -23.95 6.53
C ILE A 288 19.10 -23.01 5.34
N VAL A 289 18.11 -22.18 5.04
CA VAL A 289 18.12 -21.30 3.87
C VAL A 289 18.88 -19.99 4.14
N TRP A 290 18.98 -19.58 5.41
CA TRP A 290 19.63 -18.35 5.84
C TRP A 290 21.02 -18.11 5.23
N PRO A 291 21.96 -19.08 5.19
CA PRO A 291 23.26 -18.90 4.58
C PRO A 291 23.16 -18.52 3.09
N GLN A 292 22.30 -19.18 2.32
CA GLN A 292 22.16 -18.94 0.89
C GLN A 292 21.69 -17.51 0.58
N VAL A 293 20.70 -17.02 1.33
CA VAL A 293 20.19 -15.65 1.20
C VAL A 293 21.26 -14.63 1.59
N ARG A 294 22.01 -14.90 2.66
CA ARG A 294 23.12 -14.03 3.08
C ARG A 294 24.26 -14.01 2.06
N HIS A 295 24.59 -15.15 1.46
CA HIS A 295 25.60 -15.24 0.41
C HIS A 295 25.19 -14.49 -0.87
N ALA A 296 23.91 -14.54 -1.25
CA ALA A 296 23.40 -13.73 -2.36
C ALA A 296 23.56 -12.22 -2.12
N GLY A 297 23.41 -11.76 -0.87
CA GLY A 297 23.62 -10.35 -0.49
C GLY A 297 25.08 -9.92 -0.34
N ALA A 298 26.01 -10.86 -0.13
CA ALA A 298 27.44 -10.59 0.00
C ALA A 298 28.20 -10.52 -1.34
N GLY A 299 27.50 -10.76 -2.45
CA GLY A 299 28.05 -10.83 -3.80
C GLY A 299 28.33 -12.28 -4.23
N ALA A 300 28.15 -12.56 -5.52
CA ALA A 300 28.55 -13.82 -6.13
C ALA A 300 30.08 -13.88 -6.10
N GLY A 301 30.66 -14.58 -5.12
CA GLY A 301 32.11 -14.65 -4.94
C GLY A 301 32.82 -15.00 -6.25
N GLY A 302 33.63 -14.05 -6.76
CA GLY A 302 34.40 -14.21 -8.00
C GLY A 302 33.78 -13.55 -9.25
N GLU A 303 32.56 -13.00 -9.20
CA GLU A 303 31.99 -12.25 -10.32
C GLU A 303 32.45 -10.78 -10.32
N PRO A 304 32.64 -10.14 -11.50
CA PRO A 304 33.04 -8.75 -11.60
C PRO A 304 32.01 -7.81 -10.96
N ALA A 305 32.46 -6.90 -10.11
CA ALA A 305 31.60 -5.86 -9.56
C ALA A 305 31.11 -4.92 -10.68
N VAL A 306 29.80 -4.65 -10.71
CA VAL A 306 29.18 -3.70 -11.64
C VAL A 306 28.94 -2.39 -10.91
N THR A 307 29.54 -1.30 -11.41
CA THR A 307 29.26 0.05 -10.89
C THR A 307 28.04 0.61 -11.62
N VAL A 308 26.97 0.88 -10.89
CA VAL A 308 25.72 1.46 -11.42
C VAL A 308 25.49 2.81 -10.74
N ALA A 309 25.14 3.82 -11.52
CA ALA A 309 24.70 5.11 -10.99
C ALA A 309 23.17 5.20 -11.04
N VAL A 310 22.55 5.67 -9.95
CA VAL A 310 21.11 5.99 -9.91
C VAL A 310 20.99 7.50 -9.79
N VAL A 311 20.33 8.13 -10.76
CA VAL A 311 20.19 9.59 -10.82
C VAL A 311 18.76 9.97 -10.48
N GLN A 312 18.59 10.89 -9.54
CA GLN A 312 17.28 11.38 -9.10
C GLN A 312 17.19 12.90 -9.30
N GLY A 313 16.53 13.32 -10.39
CA GLY A 313 16.42 14.74 -10.78
C GLY A 313 15.44 15.55 -9.93
N ASN A 314 14.56 14.89 -9.17
CA ASN A 314 13.45 15.51 -8.42
C ASN A 314 12.40 16.20 -9.31
N VAL A 315 11.20 16.42 -8.77
CA VAL A 315 10.07 17.03 -9.47
C VAL A 315 9.93 18.51 -9.06
N PRO A 316 9.75 19.46 -10.01
CA PRO A 316 9.49 20.86 -9.67
C PRO A 316 8.23 21.04 -8.80
N ARG A 317 8.17 22.11 -7.98
CA ARG A 317 6.97 22.45 -7.18
C ARG A 317 5.80 22.88 -8.08
N LEU A 318 4.57 22.72 -7.56
CA LEU A 318 3.30 23.17 -8.17
C LEU A 318 3.37 24.63 -8.63
N GLY A 319 2.96 24.90 -9.87
CA GLY A 319 2.86 26.24 -10.45
C GLY A 319 3.25 26.37 -11.92
N LEU A 320 3.88 25.33 -12.51
CA LEU A 320 4.12 25.24 -13.96
C LEU A 320 2.90 24.68 -14.67
N ASP A 321 2.73 25.04 -15.95
CA ASP A 321 1.82 24.29 -16.82
C ASP A 321 2.30 22.84 -16.97
N PHE A 322 1.39 21.96 -17.38
CA PHE A 322 1.65 20.52 -17.43
C PHE A 322 2.84 20.15 -18.32
N ASN A 323 2.98 20.78 -19.50
CA ASN A 323 4.05 20.44 -20.45
C ASN A 323 5.41 21.01 -20.00
N ALA A 324 5.42 22.21 -19.42
CA ALA A 324 6.60 22.82 -18.82
C ALA A 324 7.12 22.00 -17.64
N GLN A 325 6.21 21.42 -16.83
CA GLN A 325 6.60 20.54 -15.73
C GLN A 325 7.23 19.24 -16.25
N ARG A 326 6.62 18.58 -17.25
CA ARG A 326 7.16 17.37 -17.89
C ARG A 326 8.57 17.60 -18.43
N ARG A 327 8.79 18.73 -19.10
CA ARG A 327 10.11 19.09 -19.62
C ARG A 327 11.12 19.33 -18.50
N ALA A 328 10.73 20.08 -17.46
CA ALA A 328 11.62 20.39 -16.36
C ALA A 328 12.09 19.12 -15.61
N VAL A 329 11.26 18.08 -15.50
CA VAL A 329 11.68 16.79 -14.91
C VAL A 329 12.79 16.14 -15.74
N LEU A 330 12.64 16.08 -17.06
CA LEU A 330 13.69 15.57 -17.96
C LEU A 330 14.98 16.38 -17.82
N ASP A 331 14.87 17.71 -17.88
CA ASP A 331 16.02 18.59 -17.77
C ASP A 331 16.76 18.40 -16.44
N ASN A 332 16.04 18.20 -15.33
CA ASN A 332 16.69 17.93 -14.04
C ASN A 332 17.52 16.63 -14.04
N HIS A 333 16.99 15.55 -14.61
CA HIS A 333 17.73 14.27 -14.71
C HIS A 333 18.94 14.39 -15.64
N VAL A 334 18.81 15.14 -16.72
CA VAL A 334 19.91 15.46 -17.63
C VAL A 334 20.98 16.25 -16.90
N GLN A 335 20.63 17.33 -16.21
CA GLN A 335 21.61 18.17 -15.48
C GLN A 335 22.33 17.38 -14.39
N GLU A 336 21.63 16.55 -13.62
CA GLU A 336 22.27 15.74 -12.58
C GLU A 336 23.19 14.67 -13.19
N THR A 337 22.84 14.11 -14.34
CA THR A 337 23.73 13.19 -15.08
C THR A 337 24.96 13.92 -15.65
N LEU A 338 24.82 15.17 -16.09
CA LEU A 338 25.96 15.99 -16.54
C LEU A 338 26.92 16.31 -15.38
N ARG A 339 26.40 16.62 -14.19
CA ARG A 339 27.22 16.79 -12.98
C ARG A 339 27.94 15.51 -12.60
N LEU A 340 27.25 14.37 -12.64
CA LEU A 340 27.89 13.06 -12.41
C LEU A 340 29.03 12.82 -13.42
N ALA A 341 28.85 13.19 -14.69
CA ALA A 341 29.91 13.07 -15.70
C ALA A 341 31.12 13.96 -15.40
N GLU A 342 30.91 15.16 -14.84
CA GLU A 342 31.98 16.03 -14.34
C GLU A 342 32.71 15.39 -13.16
N ASP A 343 31.98 14.88 -12.17
CA ASP A 343 32.56 14.20 -11.00
C ASP A 343 33.39 12.97 -11.40
N VAL A 344 32.93 12.19 -12.38
CA VAL A 344 33.68 11.05 -12.94
C VAL A 344 34.96 11.51 -13.63
N ARG A 345 34.90 12.57 -14.45
CA ARG A 345 36.10 13.14 -15.10
C ARG A 345 37.10 13.72 -14.10
N ALA A 346 36.60 14.29 -13.01
CA ALA A 346 37.42 14.82 -11.91
C ALA A 346 37.97 13.73 -10.97
N GLY A 347 37.58 12.46 -11.17
CA GLY A 347 37.98 11.35 -10.31
C GLY A 347 37.32 11.35 -8.92
N ILE A 348 36.26 12.15 -8.74
CA ILE A 348 35.49 12.25 -7.49
C ILE A 348 34.53 11.05 -7.36
N ALA A 349 33.99 10.56 -8.47
CA ALA A 349 33.10 9.42 -8.55
C ALA A 349 33.63 8.32 -9.47
N PRO A 350 33.36 7.03 -9.20
CA PRO A 350 33.71 5.95 -10.11
C PRO A 350 32.88 6.02 -11.39
N ARG A 351 33.47 5.66 -12.54
CA ARG A 351 32.75 5.60 -13.82
C ARG A 351 31.70 4.47 -13.77
N PRO A 352 30.41 4.77 -13.99
CA PRO A 352 29.38 3.73 -14.03
C PRO A 352 29.46 2.93 -15.34
N GLN A 353 29.08 1.64 -15.30
CA GLN A 353 28.83 0.84 -16.49
C GLN A 353 27.52 1.25 -17.17
N PHE A 354 26.53 1.65 -16.39
CA PHE A 354 25.29 2.27 -16.86
C PHE A 354 24.65 3.13 -15.76
N VAL A 355 23.76 4.02 -16.20
CA VAL A 355 22.98 4.92 -15.35
C VAL A 355 21.53 4.46 -15.34
N VAL A 356 20.83 4.59 -14.22
CA VAL A 356 19.39 4.38 -14.13
C VAL A 356 18.70 5.67 -13.73
N TRP A 357 17.72 6.06 -14.52
CA TRP A 357 16.75 7.10 -14.18
C TRP A 357 15.45 6.46 -13.69
N PRO A 358 14.70 7.14 -12.79
CA PRO A 358 13.41 6.64 -12.31
C PRO A 358 12.35 6.56 -13.41
N GLU A 359 11.20 5.96 -13.07
CA GLU A 359 9.99 6.02 -13.91
C GLU A 359 9.56 7.48 -14.05
N ASP A 360 9.01 7.80 -15.23
CA ASP A 360 8.59 9.15 -15.60
C ASP A 360 9.72 10.20 -15.49
N SER A 361 10.98 9.77 -15.63
CA SER A 361 12.12 10.70 -15.80
C SER A 361 12.05 11.46 -17.13
N SER A 362 11.31 10.93 -18.10
CA SER A 362 10.85 11.64 -19.29
C SER A 362 9.35 11.44 -19.51
N ASP A 363 8.53 12.39 -19.08
CA ASP A 363 7.09 12.41 -19.41
C ASP A 363 6.80 12.82 -20.89
N ILE A 364 7.84 12.94 -21.70
CA ILE A 364 7.81 13.29 -23.12
C ILE A 364 8.36 12.12 -23.90
N ASP A 365 7.59 11.62 -24.87
CA ASP A 365 8.00 10.54 -25.76
C ASP A 365 9.25 10.94 -26.57
N PRO A 366 10.42 10.30 -26.35
CA PRO A 366 11.65 10.65 -27.05
C PRO A 366 11.72 10.11 -28.47
N PHE A 367 10.81 9.22 -28.89
CA PHE A 367 10.73 8.79 -30.29
C PHE A 367 9.99 9.81 -31.15
N VAL A 368 9.06 10.57 -30.56
CA VAL A 368 8.27 11.58 -31.24
C VAL A 368 8.87 12.99 -31.07
N ASN A 369 9.47 13.27 -29.90
CA ASN A 369 10.06 14.57 -29.61
C ASN A 369 11.59 14.57 -29.79
N PRO A 370 12.12 15.21 -30.85
CA PRO A 370 13.55 15.19 -31.13
C PRO A 370 14.39 15.95 -30.10
N ASP A 371 13.84 16.96 -29.42
CA ASP A 371 14.56 17.68 -28.37
C ASP A 371 14.73 16.81 -27.11
N ALA A 372 13.71 16.05 -26.72
CA ALA A 372 13.85 15.06 -25.64
C ALA A 372 14.93 14.00 -25.97
N ALA A 373 14.89 13.45 -27.19
CA ALA A 373 15.92 12.53 -27.68
C ALA A 373 17.34 13.13 -27.62
N GLN A 374 17.48 14.39 -28.00
CA GLN A 374 18.77 15.10 -27.97
C GLN A 374 19.29 15.30 -26.55
N GLN A 375 18.44 15.68 -25.60
CA GLN A 375 18.87 15.82 -24.20
C GLN A 375 19.31 14.49 -23.58
N ILE A 376 18.55 13.41 -23.81
CA ILE A 376 18.92 12.07 -23.33
C ILE A 376 20.24 11.63 -23.97
N SER A 377 20.39 11.83 -25.28
CA SER A 377 21.63 11.51 -26.00
C SER A 377 22.82 12.32 -25.50
N ARG A 378 22.62 13.61 -25.18
CA ARG A 378 23.63 14.47 -24.57
C ARG A 378 24.08 13.94 -23.21
N ALA A 379 23.14 13.54 -22.36
CA ALA A 379 23.44 12.97 -21.05
C ALA A 379 24.23 11.65 -21.19
N ALA A 380 23.77 10.73 -22.04
CA ALA A 380 24.43 9.45 -22.29
C ALA A 380 25.85 9.63 -22.85
N ALA A 381 26.03 10.57 -23.80
CA ALA A 381 27.33 10.89 -24.36
C ALA A 381 28.28 11.51 -23.32
N ALA A 382 27.77 12.41 -22.46
CA ALA A 382 28.58 13.07 -21.43
C ALA A 382 29.13 12.11 -20.39
N ILE A 383 28.28 11.21 -19.86
CA ILE A 383 28.71 10.17 -18.90
C ILE A 383 29.49 9.03 -19.60
N GLY A 384 29.30 8.88 -20.90
CA GLY A 384 29.95 7.84 -21.70
C GLY A 384 29.50 6.43 -21.31
N ALA A 385 28.24 6.28 -20.92
CA ALA A 385 27.63 5.03 -20.48
C ALA A 385 26.13 5.01 -20.89
N PRO A 386 25.54 3.83 -21.17
CA PRO A 386 24.10 3.73 -21.43
C PRO A 386 23.25 4.19 -20.26
N ILE A 387 22.06 4.73 -20.54
CA ILE A 387 21.09 5.17 -19.55
C ILE A 387 19.81 4.34 -19.69
N LEU A 388 19.33 3.78 -18.58
CA LEU A 388 18.00 3.20 -18.48
C LEU A 388 17.00 4.32 -18.15
N VAL A 389 16.17 4.70 -19.11
CA VAL A 389 15.28 5.86 -19.06
C VAL A 389 13.83 5.41 -18.88
N GLY A 390 13.16 5.89 -17.83
CA GLY A 390 11.71 5.75 -17.67
C GLY A 390 10.98 6.84 -18.45
N THR A 391 10.09 6.45 -19.36
CA THR A 391 9.37 7.36 -20.25
C THR A 391 7.94 6.91 -20.49
N VAL A 392 7.09 7.85 -20.93
CA VAL A 392 5.74 7.55 -21.41
C VAL A 392 5.75 7.55 -22.94
N LEU A 393 5.21 6.48 -23.54
CA LEU A 393 5.07 6.33 -24.99
C LEU A 393 3.60 6.34 -25.39
N ASP A 394 3.29 6.79 -26.60
CA ASP A 394 2.00 6.52 -27.23
C ASP A 394 1.82 5.00 -27.41
N ALA A 395 0.64 4.48 -27.05
CA ALA A 395 0.34 3.06 -27.23
C ALA A 395 0.29 2.70 -28.73
N PRO A 396 0.83 1.52 -29.13
CA PRO A 396 0.69 1.03 -30.49
C PRO A 396 -0.79 0.92 -30.89
N ASP A 397 -1.12 1.31 -32.12
CA ASP A 397 -2.48 1.20 -32.69
C ASP A 397 -3.58 1.96 -31.91
N ARG A 398 -3.21 2.99 -31.14
CA ARG A 398 -4.17 3.77 -30.34
C ARG A 398 -5.31 4.37 -31.20
N PRO A 399 -6.56 4.34 -30.72
CA PRO A 399 -7.65 5.03 -31.40
C PRO A 399 -7.39 6.53 -31.50
N GLN A 400 -7.55 7.15 -32.67
CA GLN A 400 -7.32 8.59 -32.86
C GLN A 400 -8.12 9.49 -31.90
N GLN A 401 -9.27 9.02 -31.43
CA GLN A 401 -10.15 9.75 -30.52
C GLN A 401 -9.89 9.48 -29.03
N ARG A 402 -8.96 8.58 -28.68
CA ARG A 402 -8.62 8.25 -27.29
C ARG A 402 -7.11 8.17 -27.12
N PRO A 403 -6.49 9.08 -26.38
CA PRO A 403 -5.08 8.95 -26.04
C PRO A 403 -4.93 7.72 -25.15
N GLU A 404 -4.08 6.79 -25.58
CA GLU A 404 -3.66 5.61 -24.82
C GLU A 404 -2.14 5.62 -24.77
N PHE A 405 -1.60 5.35 -23.60
CA PHE A 405 -0.16 5.44 -23.33
C PHE A 405 0.37 4.15 -22.71
N THR A 406 1.66 3.93 -22.86
CA THR A 406 2.40 2.88 -22.17
C THR A 406 3.48 3.50 -21.31
N ASN A 407 3.62 3.03 -20.08
CA ASN A 407 4.73 3.37 -19.22
C ASN A 407 5.89 2.42 -19.54
N THR A 408 7.00 2.98 -19.99
CA THR A 408 8.07 2.24 -20.64
C THR A 408 9.41 2.59 -20.03
N VAL A 409 10.25 1.59 -19.84
CA VAL A 409 11.66 1.75 -19.53
C VAL A 409 12.48 1.37 -20.77
N ILE A 410 13.26 2.30 -21.31
CA ILE A 410 14.09 2.11 -22.51
C ILE A 410 15.58 2.21 -22.17
N VAL A 411 16.41 1.38 -22.80
CA VAL A 411 17.86 1.53 -22.81
C VAL A 411 18.23 2.57 -23.86
N TRP A 412 19.02 3.57 -23.47
CA TRP A 412 19.56 4.60 -24.36
C TRP A 412 21.08 4.53 -24.39
N ASN A 413 21.64 4.11 -25.50
CA ASN A 413 23.08 3.95 -25.69
C ASN A 413 23.74 5.26 -26.16
N PRO A 414 24.96 5.58 -25.68
CA PRO A 414 25.71 6.70 -26.21
C PRO A 414 26.03 6.48 -27.69
N GLY A 415 25.77 7.49 -28.52
CA GLY A 415 26.06 7.47 -29.96
C GLY A 415 25.06 6.72 -30.84
N THR A 416 24.49 5.60 -30.38
CA THR A 416 23.52 4.81 -31.17
C THR A 416 22.05 5.03 -30.77
N GLY A 417 21.77 5.62 -29.61
CA GLY A 417 20.41 5.96 -29.18
C GLY A 417 19.62 4.77 -28.60
N PRO A 418 18.28 4.71 -28.77
CA PRO A 418 17.41 3.74 -28.10
C PRO A 418 17.70 2.29 -28.53
N ALA A 419 17.54 1.34 -27.60
CA ALA A 419 17.75 -0.09 -27.79
C ALA A 419 16.66 -0.92 -27.10
N ASP A 420 17.02 -1.93 -26.30
CA ASP A 420 16.09 -2.78 -25.55
C ASP A 420 15.11 -1.95 -24.71
N ARG A 421 13.86 -2.42 -24.60
CA ARG A 421 12.83 -1.76 -23.78
C ARG A 421 11.94 -2.75 -23.04
N HIS A 422 11.35 -2.27 -21.96
CA HIS A 422 10.34 -2.95 -21.16
C HIS A 422 9.11 -2.06 -21.00
N ASP A 423 7.97 -2.58 -21.43
CA ASP A 423 6.66 -1.93 -21.26
C ASP A 423 5.96 -2.53 -20.04
N LYS A 424 5.45 -1.66 -19.15
CA LYS A 424 4.78 -2.03 -17.90
C LYS A 424 3.58 -2.96 -18.17
N GLU A 425 3.54 -4.11 -17.50
CA GLU A 425 2.53 -5.16 -17.69
C GLU A 425 1.39 -5.06 -16.67
N ILE A 426 1.67 -4.63 -15.44
CA ILE A 426 0.65 -4.47 -14.38
C ILE A 426 0.40 -2.99 -14.12
N VAL A 427 -0.66 -2.48 -14.75
CA VAL A 427 -1.10 -1.08 -14.64
C VAL A 427 -1.90 -0.86 -13.36
N GLN A 428 -1.64 0.25 -12.69
CA GLN A 428 -2.27 0.61 -11.42
C GLN A 428 -3.72 1.08 -11.63
N PRO A 429 -4.72 0.43 -11.00
CA PRO A 429 -6.11 0.89 -11.06
C PRO A 429 -6.30 2.21 -10.32
N PHE A 430 -7.23 3.02 -10.80
CA PHE A 430 -7.63 4.35 -10.30
C PHE A 430 -6.57 5.47 -10.41
N GLY A 431 -5.29 5.12 -10.61
CA GLY A 431 -4.21 6.07 -10.92
C GLY A 431 -3.91 6.13 -12.41
N GLU A 432 -3.47 5.02 -12.98
CA GLU A 432 -3.01 4.93 -14.36
C GLU A 432 -4.14 4.59 -15.36
N TYR A 433 -5.21 3.94 -14.88
CA TYR A 433 -6.45 3.76 -15.63
C TYR A 433 -7.66 3.80 -14.69
N LEU A 434 -8.85 4.06 -15.22
CA LEU A 434 -10.10 3.98 -14.45
C LEU A 434 -10.83 2.65 -14.72
N PRO A 435 -10.87 1.71 -13.76
CA PRO A 435 -11.76 0.55 -13.87
C PRO A 435 -13.22 1.01 -13.94
N MET A 436 -14.06 0.30 -14.71
CA MET A 436 -15.50 0.58 -14.84
C MET A 436 -15.87 2.09 -14.83
N PRO A 437 -15.42 2.88 -15.83
CA PRO A 437 -15.61 4.33 -15.84
C PRO A 437 -17.05 4.78 -15.67
N TRP A 438 -18.00 4.00 -16.19
CA TRP A 438 -19.44 4.24 -16.08
C TRP A 438 -19.93 4.29 -14.63
N LEU A 439 -19.30 3.55 -13.71
CA LEU A 439 -19.69 3.51 -12.30
C LEU A 439 -18.93 4.57 -11.50
N PHE A 440 -17.60 4.55 -11.58
CA PHE A 440 -16.78 5.34 -10.66
C PHE A 440 -16.79 6.85 -10.96
N ARG A 441 -17.09 7.27 -12.19
CA ARG A 441 -17.33 8.69 -12.50
C ARG A 441 -18.54 9.27 -11.77
N HIS A 442 -19.53 8.44 -11.43
CA HIS A 442 -20.70 8.87 -10.65
C HIS A 442 -20.44 8.86 -9.14
N LEU A 443 -19.45 8.09 -8.68
CA LEU A 443 -19.15 7.91 -7.25
C LEU A 443 -18.11 8.90 -6.72
N SER A 444 -17.23 9.42 -7.58
CA SER A 444 -16.15 10.32 -7.16
C SER A 444 -15.78 11.32 -8.25
N GLY A 445 -15.72 12.60 -7.87
CA GLY A 445 -15.18 13.67 -8.73
C GLY A 445 -13.69 13.51 -9.07
N TYR A 446 -12.95 12.67 -8.32
CA TYR A 446 -11.54 12.36 -8.62
C TYR A 446 -11.37 11.34 -9.74
N ALA A 447 -12.42 10.61 -10.12
CA ALA A 447 -12.34 9.54 -11.12
C ALA A 447 -11.89 10.06 -12.51
N SER A 448 -12.15 11.33 -12.83
CA SER A 448 -11.72 11.96 -14.08
C SER A 448 -10.22 12.25 -14.14
N ARG A 449 -9.47 12.11 -13.04
CA ARG A 449 -8.01 12.32 -12.98
C ARG A 449 -7.19 11.08 -13.30
N ALA A 450 -7.82 9.90 -13.40
CA ALA A 450 -7.12 8.69 -13.78
C ALA A 450 -6.59 8.80 -15.21
N GLY A 451 -5.41 8.23 -15.45
CA GLY A 451 -4.79 8.18 -16.77
C GLY A 451 -5.50 7.24 -17.75
N SER A 452 -4.87 7.08 -18.91
CA SER A 452 -5.29 6.15 -19.97
C SER A 452 -4.14 5.22 -20.35
N PHE A 453 -3.48 4.65 -19.34
CA PHE A 453 -2.40 3.69 -19.58
C PHE A 453 -2.95 2.31 -19.89
N VAL A 454 -2.29 1.63 -20.83
CA VAL A 454 -2.60 0.26 -21.23
C VAL A 454 -1.42 -0.67 -20.89
N PRO A 455 -1.70 -1.93 -20.50
CA PRO A 455 -0.65 -2.88 -20.21
C PRO A 455 0.12 -3.25 -21.49
N GLY A 456 1.44 -3.24 -21.40
CA GLY A 456 2.33 -3.73 -22.45
C GLY A 456 2.56 -5.24 -22.39
N THR A 457 3.37 -5.74 -23.32
CA THR A 457 3.88 -7.12 -23.29
C THR A 457 5.38 -7.10 -23.47
N SER A 458 6.13 -7.71 -22.55
CA SER A 458 7.58 -7.81 -22.68
C SER A 458 8.14 -9.05 -21.98
N SER A 459 9.44 -9.28 -22.13
CA SER A 459 10.16 -10.34 -21.42
C SER A 459 10.39 -10.03 -19.93
N GLY A 460 10.20 -8.77 -19.51
CA GLY A 460 10.61 -8.26 -18.20
C GLY A 460 12.13 -8.00 -18.07
N VAL A 461 12.93 -8.28 -19.10
CA VAL A 461 14.39 -8.14 -19.09
C VAL A 461 14.84 -7.20 -20.21
N VAL A 462 15.70 -6.24 -19.87
CA VAL A 462 16.44 -5.42 -20.83
C VAL A 462 17.93 -5.68 -20.71
N ARG A 463 18.68 -5.60 -21.81
CA ARG A 463 20.15 -5.72 -21.79
C ARG A 463 20.77 -4.34 -21.90
N ILE A 464 21.56 -3.95 -20.89
CA ILE A 464 22.25 -2.66 -20.83
C ILE A 464 23.73 -2.89 -20.57
N ALA A 465 24.60 -2.37 -21.45
CA ALA A 465 26.04 -2.61 -21.40
C ALA A 465 26.44 -4.12 -21.27
N GLY A 466 25.66 -5.01 -21.90
CA GLY A 466 25.85 -6.47 -21.81
C GLY A 466 25.28 -7.12 -20.54
N VAL A 467 24.80 -6.33 -19.59
CA VAL A 467 24.20 -6.80 -18.32
C VAL A 467 22.69 -7.00 -18.49
N PRO A 468 22.14 -8.20 -18.20
CA PRO A 468 20.69 -8.41 -18.10
C PRO A 468 20.11 -7.77 -16.83
N VAL A 469 19.10 -6.91 -17.02
CA VAL A 469 18.41 -6.18 -15.94
C VAL A 469 16.93 -6.51 -16.00
N GLY A 470 16.38 -6.99 -14.88
CA GLY A 470 14.96 -7.24 -14.71
C GLY A 470 14.27 -5.98 -14.23
N VAL A 471 13.28 -5.54 -14.99
CA VAL A 471 12.55 -4.30 -14.72
C VAL A 471 11.22 -4.64 -14.08
N SER A 472 10.87 -3.90 -13.03
CA SER A 472 9.54 -3.93 -12.43
C SER A 472 9.21 -2.51 -12.01
N THR A 473 8.24 -1.92 -12.68
CA THR A 473 7.95 -0.49 -12.65
C THR A 473 6.90 -0.21 -11.58
N CYS A 474 7.23 0.61 -10.58
CA CYS A 474 6.34 1.07 -9.51
C CYS A 474 5.44 -0.04 -8.93
N TRP A 475 4.15 0.01 -9.26
CA TRP A 475 3.09 -0.90 -8.83
C TRP A 475 3.38 -2.38 -9.09
N GLU A 476 4.23 -2.72 -10.07
CA GLU A 476 4.56 -4.11 -10.39
C GLU A 476 5.32 -4.81 -9.27
N VAL A 477 6.11 -4.07 -8.48
CA VAL A 477 7.03 -4.66 -7.47
C VAL A 477 6.30 -5.43 -6.37
N ILE A 478 5.05 -5.06 -6.07
CA ILE A 478 4.26 -5.72 -5.02
C ILE A 478 3.62 -7.03 -5.50
N PHE A 479 3.64 -7.31 -6.81
CA PHE A 479 3.15 -8.56 -7.38
C PHE A 479 4.31 -9.52 -7.57
N ASP A 480 4.41 -10.52 -6.71
CA ASP A 480 5.49 -11.52 -6.69
C ASP A 480 5.81 -12.12 -8.09
N ARG A 481 4.81 -12.25 -8.97
CA ARG A 481 4.98 -12.71 -10.36
C ARG A 481 5.87 -11.79 -11.23
N ALA A 482 5.80 -10.48 -11.06
CA ALA A 482 6.49 -9.53 -11.95
C ALA A 482 8.01 -9.55 -11.73
N PRO A 483 8.54 -9.45 -10.50
CA PRO A 483 9.99 -9.57 -10.27
C PRO A 483 10.55 -10.98 -10.52
N ARG A 484 9.73 -12.03 -10.44
CA ARG A 484 10.16 -13.42 -10.69
C ARG A 484 10.34 -13.73 -12.18
N LYS A 485 9.46 -13.20 -13.04
CA LYS A 485 9.47 -13.46 -14.49
C LYS A 485 10.86 -13.21 -15.13
N PRO A 486 11.55 -12.07 -14.88
CA PRO A 486 12.91 -11.81 -15.37
C PRO A 486 13.97 -12.81 -14.88
N CYS A 487 13.85 -13.30 -13.65
CA CYS A 487 14.83 -14.23 -13.06
C CYS A 487 14.68 -15.65 -13.60
N SER A 488 13.52 -16.00 -14.15
CA SER A 488 13.33 -17.29 -14.84
C SER A 488 13.95 -17.30 -16.24
N THR A 489 14.15 -16.12 -16.83
CA THR A 489 14.63 -15.95 -18.21
C THR A 489 16.11 -15.56 -18.29
N ALA A 490 16.72 -15.02 -17.23
CA ALA A 490 18.14 -14.63 -17.19
C ALA A 490 18.89 -15.21 -15.96
N ARG A 491 20.14 -15.67 -16.17
CA ARG A 491 21.02 -16.27 -15.13
C ARG A 491 21.49 -15.29 -14.05
N SER A 492 21.56 -14.00 -14.37
CA SER A 492 21.85 -12.90 -13.45
C SER A 492 20.89 -11.77 -13.77
N CYS A 493 20.41 -11.04 -12.76
CA CYS A 493 19.36 -10.04 -12.96
C CYS A 493 19.49 -8.96 -11.89
N LEU A 494 19.95 -7.77 -12.27
CA LEU A 494 19.81 -6.59 -11.42
C LEU A 494 18.33 -6.18 -11.42
N ARG A 495 17.73 -5.92 -10.26
CA ARG A 495 16.34 -5.46 -10.17
C ARG A 495 16.33 -3.96 -9.88
N CYS A 496 15.61 -3.18 -10.69
CA CYS A 496 15.47 -1.76 -10.45
C CYS A 496 13.99 -1.40 -10.23
N PRO A 497 13.58 -1.07 -8.99
CA PRO A 497 12.26 -0.51 -8.76
C PRO A 497 12.25 0.93 -9.26
N ALA A 498 11.46 1.20 -10.30
CA ALA A 498 11.25 2.55 -10.80
C ALA A 498 10.16 3.24 -9.96
N THR A 499 10.61 4.25 -9.19
CA THR A 499 9.92 5.31 -8.42
C THR A 499 8.77 5.02 -7.44
N THR A 500 8.88 5.70 -6.30
CA THR A 500 7.76 6.20 -5.49
C THR A 500 8.02 7.71 -5.31
N PRO A 501 7.09 8.62 -5.60
CA PRO A 501 7.27 10.02 -5.20
C PRO A 501 7.41 10.08 -3.66
N PRO A 502 8.22 11.00 -3.11
CA PRO A 502 8.31 11.14 -1.67
C PRO A 502 6.91 11.42 -1.11
N SER A 503 6.44 10.52 -0.25
CA SER A 503 5.33 10.84 0.64
C SER A 503 5.73 12.12 1.37
N THR A 504 4.89 13.13 1.24
CA THR A 504 5.04 14.38 1.99
C THR A 504 5.09 13.99 3.46
N ARG A 505 6.30 14.00 4.05
CA ARG A 505 6.45 14.08 5.50
C ARG A 505 5.73 15.38 5.90
N ARG A 506 4.56 15.25 6.49
CA ARG A 506 4.05 16.25 7.42
C ARG A 506 4.62 15.98 8.79
#